data_AF-A0A1V4A5X1-F1
#
_entry.id   AF-A0A1V4A5X1-F1
#
_cell.length_a   1.000
_cell.length_b   1.000
_cell.length_c   1.000
_cell.angle_alpha   90.00
_cell.angle_beta   90.00
_cell.angle_gamma   90.00
#
_symmetry.space_group_name_H-M   'P 1'
#
loop_
_entity.id
_entity.type
_entity.pdbx_description
1 polymer ?
#
loop_
_entity_poly.entity_id
_entity_poly.type
_entity_poly.pdbx_seq_one_letter_code
_entity_poly.pdbx_strand_id
1 'polypeptide(L)'
;MSNIDGTTIYVGEGLGAAGKWLNGRAAQISDELAALKGKLAPLAEAWSQSQAATYYQDMQNEWDISAEGLFGPEGVLGRIAHAMDVNWNNYSEAEWSNVSTWKH
;
A
#
# COMPACT_ATOMS: atom_id res chain seq x y z
N MET A 1 38.90 -4.75 17.24
CA MET A 1 38.09 -4.40 16.07
C MET A 1 36.83 -5.24 16.17
N SER A 2 35.67 -4.60 16.30
CA SER A 2 34.39 -5.29 16.47
C SER A 2 34.10 -6.10 15.20
N ASN A 3 33.80 -7.39 15.35
CA ASN A 3 33.43 -8.32 14.29
C ASN A 3 32.18 -7.79 13.55
N ILE A 4 32.38 -7.08 12.44
CA ILE A 4 31.31 -6.77 11.49
C ILE A 4 31.03 -8.03 10.62
N ASP A 5 32.03 -8.91 10.49
CA ASP A 5 32.04 -10.12 9.65
C ASP A 5 30.99 -11.18 10.04
N GLY A 6 30.42 -11.10 11.26
CA GLY A 6 29.38 -12.02 11.74
C GLY A 6 27.98 -11.41 11.83
N THR A 7 27.80 -10.15 11.42
CA THR A 7 26.50 -9.48 11.56
C THR A 7 25.64 -9.84 10.36
N THR A 8 24.71 -10.77 10.53
CA THR A 8 23.60 -10.94 9.59
C THR A 8 22.92 -9.58 9.45
N ILE A 9 22.84 -9.04 8.23
CA ILE A 9 21.90 -7.96 7.97
C ILE A 9 20.54 -8.62 8.17
N TYR A 10 19.98 -8.52 9.38
CA TYR A 10 18.70 -9.13 9.70
C TYR A 10 17.64 -8.44 8.85
N VAL A 11 17.38 -8.98 7.67
CA VAL A 11 16.18 -8.68 6.90
C VAL A 11 15.11 -9.56 7.49
N GLY A 12 14.42 -9.07 8.52
CA GLY A 12 13.34 -9.84 9.11
C GLY A 12 12.37 -10.29 8.01
N GLU A 13 11.95 -11.55 8.02
CA GLU A 13 10.98 -12.13 7.07
C GLU A 13 9.74 -11.24 6.83
N GLY A 14 9.42 -10.37 7.81
CA GLY A 14 8.39 -9.35 7.70
C GLY A 14 8.55 -8.40 6.51
N LEU A 15 9.76 -8.09 6.02
CA LEU A 15 9.97 -7.20 4.87
C LEU A 15 9.52 -7.83 3.54
N GLY A 16 9.79 -9.12 3.33
CA GLY A 16 9.34 -9.84 2.13
C GLY A 16 7.82 -10.05 2.08
N ALA A 17 7.16 -10.13 3.24
CA ALA A 17 5.70 -10.22 3.32
C ALA A 17 5.00 -8.85 3.32
N ALA A 18 5.71 -7.77 3.67
CA ALA A 18 5.11 -6.45 3.89
C ALA A 18 4.51 -5.85 2.62
N GLY A 19 5.15 -6.00 1.46
CA GLY A 19 4.59 -5.51 0.19
C GLY A 19 3.23 -6.15 -0.13
N LYS A 20 3.14 -7.48 0.01
CA LYS A 20 1.87 -8.23 -0.17
C LYS A 20 0.83 -7.84 0.88
N TRP A 21 1.25 -7.69 2.14
CA TRP A 21 0.35 -7.29 3.22
C TRP A 21 -0.23 -5.89 3.01
N LEU A 22 0.62 -4.91 2.62
CA LEU A 22 0.20 -3.54 2.31
C LEU A 22 -0.79 -3.51 1.15
N ASN A 23 -0.48 -4.21 0.05
CA ASN A 23 -1.38 -4.29 -1.10
C ASN A 23 -2.70 -4.98 -0.75
N GLY A 24 -2.68 -6.03 0.06
CA GLY A 24 -3.90 -6.69 0.54
C GLY A 24 -4.76 -5.77 1.41
N ARG A 25 -4.13 -4.98 2.29
CA ARG A 25 -4.85 -4.01 3.13
C ARG A 25 -5.42 -2.85 2.32
N ALA A 26 -4.66 -2.37 1.33
CA ALA A 26 -5.11 -1.36 0.37
C ALA A 26 -6.34 -1.82 -0.43
N ALA A 27 -6.33 -3.06 -0.92
CA ALA A 27 -7.47 -3.65 -1.63
C ALA A 27 -8.69 -3.75 -0.72
N GLN A 28 -8.53 -4.26 0.51
CA GLN A 28 -9.63 -4.34 1.47
C GLN A 28 -10.27 -2.97 1.75
N ILE A 29 -9.45 -1.94 1.99
CA ILE A 29 -9.97 -0.59 2.25
C ILE A 29 -10.70 -0.06 1.02
N SER A 30 -10.17 -0.29 -0.19
CA SER A 30 -10.80 0.12 -1.43
C SER A 30 -12.19 -0.51 -1.61
N ASP A 31 -12.32 -1.80 -1.30
CA ASP A 31 -13.60 -2.52 -1.34
C ASP A 31 -14.60 -2.00 -0.30
N GLU A 32 -14.14 -1.74 0.94
CA GLU A 32 -14.97 -1.15 2.00
C GLU A 32 -15.48 0.25 1.61
N LEU A 33 -14.63 1.07 0.98
CA LEU A 33 -15.01 2.39 0.47
C LEU A 33 -16.02 2.29 -0.68
N ALA A 34 -15.82 1.37 -1.63
CA ALA A 34 -16.77 1.12 -2.71
C ALA A 34 -18.14 0.66 -2.18
N ALA A 35 -18.14 -0.22 -1.18
CA ALA A 35 -19.37 -0.66 -0.50
C ALA A 35 -20.08 0.50 0.20
N LEU A 36 -19.34 1.39 0.86
CA LEU A 36 -19.92 2.59 1.50
C LEU A 36 -20.56 3.52 0.47
N LYS A 37 -19.90 3.79 -0.67
CA LYS A 37 -20.50 4.55 -1.78
C LYS A 37 -21.81 3.94 -2.26
N GLY A 38 -21.84 2.61 -2.43
CA GLY A 38 -23.05 1.90 -2.82
C GLY A 38 -24.21 2.09 -1.83
N LYS A 39 -23.91 2.15 -0.52
CA LYS A 39 -24.92 2.42 0.51
C LYS A 39 -25.40 3.88 0.51
N LEU A 40 -24.54 4.82 0.13
CA LEU A 40 -24.87 6.24 0.09
C LEU A 40 -25.58 6.65 -1.21
N ALA A 41 -25.41 5.91 -2.31
CA ALA A 41 -26.00 6.25 -3.60
C ALA A 41 -27.53 6.50 -3.57
N PRO A 42 -28.37 5.69 -2.90
CA PRO A 42 -29.81 5.96 -2.82
C PRO A 42 -30.15 7.24 -2.03
N LEU A 43 -29.33 7.59 -1.04
CA LEU A 43 -29.50 8.84 -0.28
C LEU A 43 -29.11 10.05 -1.15
N ALA A 44 -28.04 9.92 -1.92
CA ALA A 44 -27.61 10.94 -2.88
C ALA A 44 -28.68 11.19 -3.96
N GLU A 45 -29.33 10.14 -4.47
CA GLU A 45 -30.46 10.26 -5.39
C GLU A 45 -31.64 11.00 -4.77
N ALA A 46 -31.94 10.75 -3.50
CA ALA A 46 -33.00 11.47 -2.78
C ALA A 46 -32.68 12.96 -2.59
N TRP A 47 -31.40 13.34 -2.56
CA TRP A 47 -30.97 14.73 -2.45
C TRP A 47 -30.88 15.48 -3.78
N SER A 48 -31.03 14.78 -4.92
CA SER A 48 -30.84 15.31 -6.29
C SER A 48 -31.61 16.59 -6.60
N GLN A 49 -32.70 16.88 -5.89
CA GLN A 49 -33.50 18.12 -6.05
C GLN A 49 -33.13 19.24 -5.07
N SER A 50 -32.03 19.12 -4.34
CA SER A 50 -31.61 20.06 -3.30
C SER A 50 -30.17 20.51 -3.45
N GLN A 51 -29.82 21.64 -2.83
CA GLN A 51 -28.45 22.17 -2.78
C GLN A 51 -27.47 21.21 -2.07
N ALA A 52 -27.97 20.26 -1.26
CA ALA A 52 -27.18 19.23 -0.62
C ALA A 52 -26.59 18.22 -1.62
N ALA A 53 -27.20 18.05 -2.80
CA ALA A 53 -26.66 17.17 -3.84
C ALA A 53 -25.32 17.66 -4.37
N THR A 54 -25.18 18.97 -4.64
CA THR A 54 -23.93 19.54 -5.13
C THR A 54 -22.80 19.38 -4.11
N TYR A 55 -23.07 19.74 -2.85
CA TYR A 55 -22.07 19.59 -1.78
C TYR A 55 -21.64 18.13 -1.59
N TYR A 56 -22.60 17.19 -1.61
CA TYR A 56 -22.29 15.77 -1.51
C TYR A 56 -21.49 15.26 -2.72
N GLN A 57 -21.82 15.70 -3.94
CA GLN A 57 -21.08 15.33 -5.15
C GLN A 57 -19.64 15.83 -5.11
N ASP A 58 -19.41 17.06 -4.64
CA ASP A 58 -18.06 17.61 -4.47
C ASP A 58 -17.26 16.78 -3.46
N MET A 59 -17.86 16.45 -2.31
CA MET A 59 -17.23 15.61 -1.30
C MET A 59 -16.96 14.18 -1.81
N GLN A 60 -17.87 13.63 -2.61
CA GLN A 60 -17.68 12.32 -3.25
C GLN A 60 -16.53 12.36 -4.26
N ASN A 61 -16.41 13.42 -5.05
CA ASN A 61 -15.27 13.59 -5.96
C ASN A 61 -13.93 13.73 -5.21
N GLU A 62 -13.88 14.51 -4.13
CA GLU A 62 -12.67 14.64 -3.30
C GLU A 62 -12.25 13.31 -2.68
N TRP A 63 -13.22 12.53 -2.22
CA TRP A 63 -13.00 11.17 -1.74
C TRP A 63 -12.42 10.30 -2.85
N ASP A 64 -13.01 10.31 -4.05
CA ASP A 64 -12.55 9.48 -5.19
C ASP A 64 -11.11 9.80 -5.56
N ILE A 65 -10.76 11.08 -5.63
CA ILE A 65 -9.39 11.54 -5.89
C ILE A 65 -8.43 11.07 -4.79
N SER A 66 -8.84 11.17 -3.53
CA SER A 66 -8.01 10.74 -2.39
C SER A 66 -7.81 9.23 -2.37
N ALA A 67 -8.85 8.46 -2.68
CA ALA A 67 -8.78 7.01 -2.78
C ALA A 67 -7.88 6.57 -3.94
N GLU A 68 -7.99 7.21 -5.11
CA GLU A 68 -7.13 6.95 -6.25
C GLU A 68 -5.66 7.28 -5.92
N GLY A 69 -5.39 8.41 -5.26
CA GLY A 69 -4.03 8.78 -4.85
C GLY A 69 -3.40 7.84 -3.82
N LEU A 70 -4.21 7.16 -3.01
CA LEU A 70 -3.73 6.19 -2.01
C LEU A 70 -3.60 4.78 -2.58
N PHE A 71 -4.63 4.31 -3.28
CA PHE A 71 -4.86 2.91 -3.62
C PHE A 71 -4.89 2.62 -5.13
N GLY A 72 -4.94 3.65 -5.97
CA GLY A 72 -4.94 3.50 -7.42
C GLY A 72 -3.66 2.87 -7.97
N PRO A 73 -3.58 2.61 -9.27
CA PRO A 73 -2.40 1.99 -9.91
C PRO A 73 -1.10 2.76 -9.63
N GLU A 74 -1.19 4.08 -9.55
CA GLU A 74 -0.09 4.99 -9.20
C GLU A 74 -0.21 5.53 -7.76
N GLY A 75 -0.93 4.80 -6.90
CA GLY A 75 -1.17 5.16 -5.51
C GLY A 75 0.11 5.07 -4.67
N VAL A 76 0.19 5.89 -3.63
CA VAL A 76 1.38 5.92 -2.75
C VAL A 76 1.63 4.58 -2.06
N LEU A 77 0.58 3.82 -1.73
CA LEU A 77 0.75 2.53 -1.06
C LEU A 77 1.34 1.46 -1.99
N GLY A 78 0.97 1.47 -3.27
CA GLY A 78 1.59 0.62 -4.29
C GLY A 78 3.08 0.93 -4.46
N ARG A 79 3.44 2.23 -4.49
CA ARG A 79 4.85 2.67 -4.54
C ARG A 79 5.65 2.24 -3.30
N ILE A 80 5.07 2.35 -2.12
CA ILE A 80 5.70 1.88 -0.87
C ILE A 80 5.88 0.36 -0.92
N ALA A 81 4.86 -0.39 -1.31
CA ALA A 81 4.95 -1.84 -1.43
C ALA A 81 6.05 -2.28 -2.42
N HIS A 82 6.18 -1.59 -3.55
CA HIS A 82 7.25 -1.82 -4.52
C HIS A 82 8.64 -1.52 -3.92
N ALA A 83 8.79 -0.38 -3.24
CA ALA A 83 10.06 -0.04 -2.58
C ALA A 83 10.46 -1.06 -1.51
N MET A 84 9.49 -1.63 -0.77
CA MET A 84 9.74 -2.70 0.19
C MET A 84 10.24 -3.98 -0.49
N ASP A 85 9.65 -4.36 -1.62
CA ASP A 85 10.07 -5.54 -2.40
C ASP A 85 11.48 -5.37 -2.99
N VAL A 86 11.78 -4.20 -3.56
CA VAL A 86 13.13 -3.86 -4.06
C VAL A 86 14.17 -3.92 -2.94
N ASN A 87 13.86 -3.33 -1.78
CA ASN A 87 14.77 -3.37 -0.64
C ASN A 87 14.99 -4.81 -0.16
N TRP A 88 13.93 -5.62 -0.07
CA TRP A 88 14.03 -7.03 0.30
C TRP A 88 14.95 -7.81 -0.65
N ASN A 89 14.78 -7.65 -1.97
CA ASN A 89 15.60 -8.33 -2.97
C ASN A 89 17.07 -7.92 -2.86
N ASN A 90 17.35 -6.61 -2.77
CA ASN A 90 18.72 -6.09 -2.64
C ASN A 90 19.43 -6.65 -1.40
N TYR A 91 18.75 -6.69 -0.25
CA TYR A 91 19.37 -7.22 0.96
C TYR A 91 19.52 -8.74 0.93
N SER A 92 18.56 -9.47 0.37
CA SER A 92 18.63 -10.93 0.23
C SER A 92 19.77 -11.36 -0.69
N GLU A 93 19.99 -10.65 -1.80
CA GLU A 93 21.11 -10.88 -2.72
C GLU A 93 22.47 -10.56 -2.06
N ALA A 94 22.56 -9.46 -1.32
CA ALA A 94 23.77 -9.09 -0.59
C ALA A 94 24.13 -10.13 0.49
N GLU A 95 23.13 -10.66 1.20
CA GLU A 95 23.34 -11.73 2.18
C GLU A 95 23.81 -13.02 1.51
N TRP A 96 23.18 -13.43 0.40
CA TRP A 96 23.59 -14.62 -0.34
C TRP A 96 25.03 -14.51 -0.87
N SER A 97 25.40 -13.34 -1.40
CA SER A 97 26.76 -13.05 -1.85
C SER A 97 27.76 -13.10 -0.69
N ASN A 98 27.44 -12.51 0.45
CA ASN A 98 28.31 -12.56 1.64
C ASN A 98 28.49 -14.01 2.12
N VAL A 99 27.40 -14.76 2.31
CA VAL A 99 27.48 -16.17 2.75
C VAL A 99 28.28 -17.03 1.76
N SER A 100 28.18 -16.76 0.45
CA SER A 100 28.98 -17.47 -0.56
C SER A 100 30.46 -17.14 -0.50
N THR A 101 30.80 -15.89 -0.16
CA THR A 101 32.19 -15.41 -0.05
C THR A 101 32.92 -16.05 1.13
N TRP A 102 32.23 -16.29 2.25
CA TRP A 102 32.80 -16.88 3.46
C TRP A 102 32.76 -18.42 3.49
N LYS A 103 32.22 -19.07 2.45
CA LYS A 103 32.18 -20.54 2.30
C LYS A 103 33.34 -21.12 1.49
N HIS A 104 34.34 -20.31 1.14
CA HIS A 104 35.57 -20.72 0.48
C HIS A 104 36.78 -20.65 1.42
#